data_AF-A0A0F7FF52-F1
#
_entry.id   AF-A0A0F7FF52-F1
#
_cell.length_a   1.000
_cell.length_b   1.000
_cell.length_c   1.000
_cell.angle_alpha   90.00
_cell.angle_beta   90.00
_cell.angle_gamma   90.00
#
_symmetry.space_group_name_H-M   'P 1'
#
loop_
_entity.id
_entity.type
_entity.pdbx_description
1 polymer ?
#
loop_
_entity_poly.entity_id
_entity_poly.type
_entity_poly.pdbx_seq_one_letter_code
_entity_poly.pdbx_strand_id
1 'polypeptide(L)' 'MKIGVLALQGAVAEHIRSLEAAGGQAVAVKRTEQLNVIDRLIIPGGESTTIGKLLRTFMESIRN' A
#
# COMPACT_ATOMS: atom_id res chain seq x y z
N MET A 1 3.70 7.17 -13.74
CA MET A 1 3.98 7.22 -12.30
C MET A 1 3.06 6.22 -11.62
N LYS A 2 3.63 5.22 -10.94
CA LYS A 2 2.90 4.15 -10.27
C LYS A 2 2.84 4.43 -8.78
N ILE A 3 1.63 4.40 -8.22
CA ILE A 3 1.37 4.66 -6.81
C ILE A 3 0.96 3.35 -6.15
N GLY A 4 1.77 2.87 -5.23
CA GLY A 4 1.45 1.73 -4.40
C GLY A 4 0.45 2.10 -3.33
N VAL A 5 -0.51 1.23 -3.03
CA VAL A 5 -1.41 1.32 -1.88
C VAL A 5 -1.18 0.09 -1.03
N LEU A 6 -0.76 0.27 0.22
CA LEU A 6 -0.49 -0.83 1.13
C LEU A 6 -1.77 -1.62 1.43
N ALA A 7 -1.77 -2.91 1.10
CA ALA A 7 -2.94 -3.79 1.13
C ALA A 7 -2.76 -4.95 2.12
N LEU A 8 -2.27 -4.66 3.33
CA LEU A 8 -2.06 -5.66 4.40
C LEU A 8 -3.34 -6.01 5.17
N GLN A 9 -4.33 -5.12 5.15
CA GLN A 9 -5.64 -5.30 5.77
C GLN A 9 -6.70 -4.67 4.86
N GLY A 10 -7.97 -5.06 5.02
CA GLY A 10 -9.06 -4.76 4.08
C GLY A 10 -9.29 -3.28 3.77
N ALA A 11 -10.15 -3.02 2.77
CA ALA A 11 -10.60 -1.69 2.31
C ALA A 11 -9.62 -0.83 1.47
N VAL A 12 -8.76 -1.44 0.66
CA VAL A 12 -7.91 -0.71 -0.33
C VAL A 12 -8.57 -0.39 -1.68
N ALA A 13 -9.71 -1.02 -1.98
CA ALA A 13 -10.35 -0.91 -3.29
C ALA A 13 -10.85 0.51 -3.62
N GLU A 14 -11.18 1.32 -2.61
CA GLU A 14 -11.60 2.71 -2.82
C GLU A 14 -10.42 3.60 -3.18
N HIS A 15 -9.27 3.44 -2.51
CA HIS A 15 -8.04 4.16 -2.85
C HIS A 15 -7.57 3.86 -4.28
N ILE A 16 -7.62 2.59 -4.69
CA ILE A 16 -7.27 2.18 -6.07
C ILE A 16 -8.20 2.86 -7.08
N ARG A 17 -9.51 2.76 -6.87
CA ARG A 17 -10.51 3.38 -7.76
C ARG A 17 -10.34 4.90 -7.84
N SER A 18 -10.10 5.58 -6.72
CA SER A 18 -9.88 7.03 -6.69
C SER A 18 -8.60 7.44 -7.44
N LEU A 19 -7.53 6.65 -7.33
CA LEU A 19 -6.29 6.90 -8.07
C LEU A 19 -6.48 6.69 -9.57
N GLU A 20 -7.17 5.62 -9.97
CA GLU A 20 -7.48 5.33 -11.38
C GLU A 20 -8.40 6.39 -11.98
N ALA A 21 -9.43 6.83 -11.24
CA ALA A 21 -10.33 7.90 -11.65
C ALA A 21 -9.62 9.24 -11.83
N ALA A 22 -8.53 9.48 -11.09
CA ALA A 22 -7.66 10.64 -11.26
C ALA A 22 -6.64 10.49 -12.41
N GLY A 23 -6.69 9.40 -13.18
CA GLY A 23 -5.76 9.10 -14.28
C GLY A 23 -4.42 8.51 -13.83
N GLY A 24 -4.29 8.11 -12.57
CA GLY A 24 -3.10 7.48 -12.01
C GLY A 24 -3.07 5.97 -12.22
N GLN A 25 -1.89 5.38 -12.06
CA GLN A 25 -1.71 3.92 -12.04
C GLN A 25 -1.53 3.45 -10.59
N ALA A 26 -2.47 2.66 -10.08
CA ALA A 26 -2.42 2.14 -8.72
C ALA A 26 -1.88 0.70 -8.69
N VAL A 27 -1.10 0.38 -7.65
CA VAL A 27 -0.59 -0.98 -7.40
C VAL A 27 -0.95 -1.38 -5.98
N ALA A 28 -1.69 -2.48 -5.80
CA ALA A 28 -1.93 -3.03 -4.47
C ALA A 28 -0.66 -3.69 -3.94
N VAL A 29 -0.06 -3.14 -2.88
CA VAL A 29 1.19 -3.62 -2.28
C VAL A 29 0.88 -4.57 -1.13
N LYS A 30 1.11 -5.86 -1.36
CA LYS A 30 0.97 -6.94 -0.36
C LYS A 30 2.32 -7.56 0.02
N ARG A 31 3.31 -7.45 -0.87
CA ARG A 31 4.64 -8.00 -0.72
C ARG A 31 5.70 -6.94 -1.04
N THR A 32 6.89 -7.11 -0.48
CA THR A 32 7.98 -6.13 -0.58
C THR A 32 8.51 -5.98 -2.00
N GLU A 33 8.45 -7.03 -2.83
CA GLU A 33 8.94 -6.97 -4.22
C GLU A 33 8.13 -6.00 -5.08
N GLN A 34 6.88 -5.71 -4.68
CA GLN A 34 6.02 -4.75 -5.35
C GLN A 34 6.43 -3.29 -5.09
N LEU A 35 7.28 -3.05 -4.10
CA LEU A 35 7.87 -1.73 -3.87
C LEU A 35 8.83 -1.34 -5.01
N ASN A 36 9.39 -2.31 -5.74
CA ASN A 36 10.32 -2.06 -6.85
C ASN A 36 9.64 -1.48 -8.09
N VAL A 37 8.31 -1.51 -8.16
CA VAL A 37 7.54 -1.08 -9.33
C VAL A 37 6.69 0.17 -9.06
N ILE A 38 6.87 0.83 -7.92
CA ILE A 38 6.11 2.02 -7.52
C ILE A 38 7.06 3.18 -7.22
N ASP A 39 6.57 4.40 -7.47
CA ASP A 39 7.29 5.64 -7.19
C ASP A 39 6.94 6.20 -5.81
N ARG A 40 5.74 5.84 -5.30
CA ARG A 40 5.14 6.36 -4.06
C ARG A 40 4.31 5.29 -3.39
N LEU A 41 4.24 5.30 -2.06
CA LEU A 41 3.42 4.39 -1.27
C LEU A 41 2.39 5.16 -0.44
N ILE A 42 1.13 4.77 -0.55
CA ILE A 42 0.02 5.21 0.30
C ILE A 42 -0.18 4.18 1.41
N ILE A 43 -0.28 4.66 2.64
CA ILE A 43 -0.71 3.88 3.80
C ILE A 43 -2.18 4.22 4.04
N PRO A 44 -3.13 3.30 3.77
CA PRO A 44 -4.55 3.58 3.93
C PRO A 44 -4.91 3.74 5.42
N GLY A 45 -6.04 4.40 5.66
CA GLY A 45 -6.65 4.52 6.99
C GLY A 45 -7.48 3.30 7.38
N GLY A 46 -8.01 3.33 8.61
CA GLY A 46 -8.83 2.26 9.17
C GLY A 46 -8.50 2.04 10.65
N GLU A 47 -8.31 0.77 11.02
CA GLU A 47 -7.87 0.35 12.36
C GLU A 47 -6.37 0.62 12.55
N SER A 48 -6.01 1.83 12.98
CA SER A 48 -4.62 2.30 13.11
C SER A 48 -3.72 1.36 13.93
N THR A 49 -4.26 0.74 15.00
CA THR A 49 -3.55 -0.25 15.82
C THR A 49 -3.18 -1.50 15.04
N THR A 50 -4.12 -2.02 14.26
CA THR A 50 -3.93 -3.22 13.43
C THR A 50 -2.97 -2.93 12.29
N ILE A 51 -3.19 -1.82 11.59
CA ILE A 51 -2.34 -1.37 10.49
C ILE A 51 -0.92 -1.16 10.97
N GLY A 52 -0.71 -0.49 12.11
CA GLY A 52 0.62 -0.24 12.67
C GLY A 52 1.39 -1.51 13.04
N LYS A 53 0.71 -2.56 13.54
CA LYS A 53 1.34 -3.86 13.80
C LYS A 53 1.78 -4.53 12.49
N LEU A 54 0.90 -4.59 11.49
CA LEU A 54 1.19 -5.18 10.19
C LEU A 54 2.30 -4.41 9.46
N LEU A 55 2.29 -3.08 9.56
CA LEU A 55 3.27 -2.20 8.94
C LEU A 55 4.66 -2.39 9.56
N ARG A 56 4.77 -2.61 10.88
CA ARG A 56 6.06 -2.95 11.51
C ARG A 56 6.65 -4.24 10.95
N THR A 57 5.87 -5.32 10.92
CA THR A 57 6.31 -6.60 10.35
C THR A 57 6.69 -6.45 8.87
N PHE A 58 5.92 -5.69 8.10
CA PHE A 58 6.24 -5.40 6.70
C PHE A 58 7.54 -4.59 6.56
N MET A 59 7.77 -3.58 7.41
CA MET A 59 9.00 -2.79 7.40
C MET A 59 10.24 -3.61 7.79
N GLU A 60 10.11 -4.56 8.72
CA GLU A 60 11.18 -5.50 9.07
C GLU A 60 11.58 -6.35 7.85
N SER A 61 10.61 -6.80 7.05
CA SER A 61 10.88 -7.56 5.83
C SER A 61 11.58 -6.78 4.70
N ILE A 62 11.69 -5.45 4.82
CA ILE A 62 12.43 -4.59 3.87
C ILE A 62 13.87 -4.35 4.33
N ARG A 63 14.16 -4.45 5.63
CA ARG A 63 15.49 -4.13 6.20
C ARG A 63 16.51 -5.27 6.07
N ASN A 64 16.05 -6.48 5.76
CA ASN A 64 16.87 -7.68 5.57
C ASN A 64 17.09 -7.93 4.08
#